data_AF-A0A176WFY1-F1
#
_entry.id   AF-A0A176WFY1-F1
#
_cell.length_a   1.000
_cell.length_b   1.000
_cell.length_c   1.000
_cell.angle_alpha   90.00
_cell.angle_beta   90.00
_cell.angle_gamma   90.00
#
_symmetry.space_group_name_H-M   'P 1'
#
loop_
_entity.id
_entity.type
_entity.pdbx_description
1 polymer ?
#
loop_
_entity_poly.entity_id
_entity_poly.type
_entity_poly.pdbx_seq_one_letter_code
_entity_poly.pdbx_strand_id
1 'polypeptide(L)'
;MMSTVVPVLFIQCLLSILLTTTLAAPITITRETFRACRPGSWAGIPSDCCPPKVIDGPIVDFRPKYDASKPLRVRKALQCLSGHELQTYLRKLEKGYVLMRALPDSDPRSFKRQNAIHCAYGTGSFLQDGSTNLTIDVHLNWLFLPWHRMFVYFHERILQKLLGDPEFSLHFWNFDNSVTATPRHGSRGCYKAGHFVPPMYNDPSKATFEANRSFMTFEPNRPWTCRSTSRKEFHFQRPSLRSPTVPSRNKRAGTEKSCTAVGAGTIELVPHNTLHAWIGGWMLQPITAPIDPLFYPFHANMERLWSVWRKLGYGNDDPTDPDWLNATFLFWDENSVMRRVRVRDFLDLNALGYRYEKVNDASWIFFDNSTSPRAP
;
A
#
# COMPACT_ATOMS: atom_id res chain seq x y z
N MET A 1 -10.63 -68.45 18.69
CA MET A 1 -11.65 -67.38 18.69
C MET A 1 -11.12 -66.19 19.47
N MET A 2 -11.13 -65.03 18.82
CA MET A 2 -11.02 -63.65 19.34
C MET A 2 -9.78 -63.24 20.16
N SER A 3 -8.84 -62.64 19.43
CA SER A 3 -7.87 -61.66 19.92
C SER A 3 -8.59 -60.35 20.23
N THR A 4 -8.42 -59.78 21.41
CA THR A 4 -8.94 -58.45 21.79
C THR A 4 -7.77 -57.51 22.08
N VAL A 5 -7.34 -56.82 21.03
CA VAL A 5 -6.47 -55.64 21.15
C VAL A 5 -7.39 -54.44 21.36
N VAL A 6 -7.44 -53.93 22.59
CA VAL A 6 -8.07 -52.62 22.89
C VAL A 6 -7.10 -51.54 22.42
N PRO A 7 -7.47 -50.63 21.50
CA PRO A 7 -6.55 -49.64 20.98
C PRO A 7 -6.40 -48.47 21.96
N VAL A 8 -5.15 -48.19 22.32
CA VAL A 8 -4.67 -47.00 23.05
C VAL A 8 -4.81 -45.76 22.16
N LEU A 9 -6.05 -45.40 21.81
CA LEU A 9 -6.37 -44.27 20.92
C LEU A 9 -7.44 -43.32 21.48
N PHE A 10 -7.89 -43.52 22.73
CA PHE A 10 -8.92 -42.67 23.34
C PHE A 10 -8.44 -41.69 24.42
N ILE A 11 -7.15 -41.68 24.78
CA ILE A 11 -6.61 -40.78 25.82
C ILE A 11 -5.73 -39.65 25.23
N GLN A 12 -5.41 -39.66 23.93
CA GLN A 12 -4.68 -38.55 23.28
C GLN A 12 -5.59 -37.45 22.68
N CYS A 13 -6.91 -37.66 22.65
CA CYS A 13 -7.84 -36.67 22.09
C CYS A 13 -8.35 -35.63 23.10
N LEU A 14 -8.11 -35.81 24.40
CA LEU A 14 -8.53 -34.87 25.45
C LEU A 14 -7.38 -34.02 26.04
N LEU A 15 -6.11 -34.38 25.79
CA LEU A 15 -4.95 -33.54 26.16
C LEU A 15 -4.43 -32.66 25.01
N SER A 16 -4.98 -32.80 23.80
CA SER A 16 -4.64 -31.94 22.65
C SER A 16 -5.55 -30.70 22.54
N ILE A 17 -6.50 -30.53 23.46
CA ILE A 17 -7.46 -29.40 23.47
C ILE A 17 -7.04 -28.29 24.46
N LEU A 18 -5.90 -28.43 25.16
CA LEU A 18 -5.51 -27.49 26.23
C LEU A 18 -4.29 -26.60 25.98
N LEU A 19 -3.68 -26.61 24.80
CA LEU A 19 -2.57 -25.70 24.42
C LEU A 19 -2.68 -25.38 22.92
N THR A 20 -3.62 -24.56 22.47
CA THR A 20 -3.34 -23.16 22.13
C THR A 20 -4.67 -22.43 21.92
N THR A 21 -5.28 -21.98 23.00
CA THR A 21 -6.11 -20.77 22.93
C THR A 21 -5.15 -19.59 22.75
N THR A 22 -4.60 -19.40 21.55
CA THR A 22 -4.06 -18.09 21.20
C THR A 22 -5.25 -17.16 21.18
N LEU A 23 -5.46 -16.46 22.30
CA LEU A 23 -6.42 -15.35 22.38
C LEU A 23 -6.12 -14.46 21.17
N ALA A 24 -7.12 -14.28 20.31
CA ALA A 24 -7.09 -13.32 19.21
C ALA A 24 -6.55 -11.99 19.74
N ALA A 25 -5.41 -11.55 19.20
CA ALA A 25 -4.73 -10.34 19.62
C ALA A 25 -4.22 -9.56 18.40
N PRO A 26 -4.10 -8.22 18.49
CA PRO A 26 -3.59 -7.40 17.40
C PRO A 26 -2.14 -7.74 17.07
N ILE A 27 -1.79 -7.65 15.79
CA ILE A 27 -0.37 -7.64 15.39
C ILE A 27 0.33 -6.47 16.07
N THR A 28 1.47 -6.74 16.71
CA THR A 28 2.27 -5.73 17.39
C THR A 28 3.71 -5.84 16.96
N ILE A 29 4.31 -4.69 16.62
CA ILE A 29 5.72 -4.57 16.25
C ILE A 29 6.45 -3.86 17.38
N THR A 30 7.52 -4.49 17.88
CA THR A 30 8.31 -3.96 19.00
C THR A 30 9.78 -3.88 18.63
N ARG A 31 10.61 -3.45 19.61
CA ARG A 31 12.08 -3.49 19.44
C ARG A 31 12.57 -4.92 19.19
N GLU A 32 11.89 -5.91 19.77
CA GLU A 32 12.31 -7.29 19.62
C GLU A 32 12.07 -7.79 18.19
N THR A 33 10.98 -7.38 17.55
CA THR A 33 10.76 -7.63 16.11
C THR A 33 11.93 -7.17 15.24
N PHE A 34 12.52 -6.01 15.54
CA PHE A 34 13.68 -5.48 14.80
C PHE A 34 14.97 -6.23 15.14
N ARG A 35 15.19 -6.56 16.42
CA ARG A 35 16.36 -7.32 16.87
C ARG A 35 16.39 -8.73 16.30
N ALA A 36 15.25 -9.41 16.34
CA ALA A 36 15.03 -10.76 15.85
C ALA A 36 14.85 -10.84 14.33
N CYS A 37 14.92 -9.70 13.62
CA CYS A 37 14.83 -9.68 12.18
C CYS A 37 15.87 -10.61 11.54
N ARG A 38 15.41 -11.41 10.58
CA ARG A 38 16.21 -12.36 9.82
C ARG A 38 15.92 -12.25 8.32
N PRO A 39 16.79 -12.80 7.45
CA PRO A 39 16.48 -12.88 6.03
C PRO A 39 15.10 -13.50 5.80
N GLY A 40 14.29 -12.82 4.99
CA GLY A 40 12.95 -13.25 4.60
C GLY A 40 12.97 -14.02 3.30
N SER A 41 11.78 -14.36 2.80
CA SER A 41 11.63 -14.93 1.46
C SER A 41 10.35 -14.47 0.79
N TRP A 42 10.44 -14.19 -0.50
CA TRP A 42 9.27 -13.99 -1.35
C TRP A 42 9.34 -14.91 -2.56
N ALA A 43 8.30 -15.70 -2.78
CA ALA A 43 8.23 -16.69 -3.85
C ALA A 43 9.48 -17.62 -3.93
N GLY A 44 10.06 -17.96 -2.78
CA GLY A 44 11.25 -18.81 -2.68
C GLY A 44 12.58 -18.08 -2.88
N ILE A 45 12.57 -16.77 -3.17
CA ILE A 45 13.78 -15.95 -3.30
C ILE A 45 14.17 -15.42 -1.90
N PRO A 46 15.33 -15.81 -1.34
CA PRO A 46 15.81 -15.25 -0.08
C PRO A 46 16.13 -13.76 -0.23
N SER A 47 15.80 -12.96 0.78
CA SER A 47 16.07 -11.52 0.76
C SER A 47 16.46 -11.04 2.15
N ASP A 48 17.63 -10.39 2.26
CA ASP A 48 18.04 -9.72 3.48
C ASP A 48 17.48 -8.30 3.50
N CYS A 49 16.38 -8.15 4.23
CA CYS A 49 15.62 -6.91 4.30
C CYS A 49 15.65 -6.27 5.67
N CYS A 50 16.53 -6.72 6.55
CA CYS A 50 16.53 -6.22 7.90
C CYS A 50 16.98 -4.75 7.96
N PRO A 51 16.14 -3.87 8.53
CA PRO A 51 16.61 -2.53 8.92
C PRO A 51 17.63 -2.66 10.06
N PRO A 52 18.23 -1.54 10.54
CA PRO A 52 19.09 -1.60 11.71
C PRO A 52 18.38 -2.34 12.86
N LYS A 53 19.01 -3.41 13.35
CA LYS A 53 18.44 -4.29 14.39
C LYS A 53 18.24 -3.58 15.72
N VAL A 54 18.99 -2.51 15.94
CA VAL A 54 18.89 -1.64 17.11
C VAL A 54 18.14 -0.37 16.69
N ILE A 55 17.08 -0.06 17.43
CA ILE A 55 16.37 1.21 17.32
C ILE A 55 16.98 2.15 18.36
N ASP A 56 17.64 3.20 17.91
CA ASP A 56 18.15 4.24 18.79
C ASP A 56 17.04 5.19 19.25
N GLY A 57 17.12 5.65 20.51
CA GLY A 57 16.16 6.60 21.08
C GLY A 57 14.78 5.99 21.40
N PRO A 58 13.81 6.82 21.86
CA PRO A 58 12.50 6.36 22.30
C PRO A 58 11.59 5.96 21.12
N ILE A 59 10.73 4.97 21.36
CA ILE A 59 9.56 4.72 20.50
C ILE A 59 8.44 5.61 21.02
N VAL A 60 7.94 6.49 20.17
CA VAL A 60 6.90 7.46 20.55
C VAL A 60 5.61 7.14 19.84
N ASP A 61 4.50 7.09 20.57
CA ASP A 61 3.17 6.89 19.98
C ASP A 61 2.86 8.04 19.01
N PHE A 62 2.52 7.67 17.78
CA PHE A 62 2.02 8.60 16.78
C PHE A 62 0.65 9.12 17.20
N ARG A 63 0.44 10.42 16.97
CA ARG A 63 -0.89 11.02 17.04
C ARG A 63 -1.06 11.89 15.79
N PRO A 64 -2.13 11.73 15.02
CA PRO A 64 -2.39 12.60 13.89
C PRO A 64 -2.52 14.04 14.41
N LYS A 65 -1.76 14.95 13.80
CA LYS A 65 -1.78 16.38 14.13
C LYS A 65 -2.05 17.12 12.84
N TYR A 66 -3.26 17.65 12.73
CA TYR A 66 -3.63 18.58 11.69
C TYR A 66 -3.98 19.92 12.33
N ASP A 67 -3.38 20.98 11.79
CA ASP A 67 -3.72 22.34 12.14
C ASP A 67 -4.98 22.74 11.36
N ALA A 68 -6.12 22.69 12.05
CA ALA A 68 -7.41 23.02 11.46
C ALA A 68 -7.51 24.46 10.92
N SER A 69 -6.57 25.36 11.28
CA SER A 69 -6.51 26.71 10.70
C SER A 69 -5.96 26.75 9.27
N LYS A 70 -5.25 25.70 8.83
CA LYS A 70 -4.67 25.60 7.50
C LYS A 70 -5.57 24.78 6.58
N PRO A 71 -5.64 25.07 5.27
CA PRO A 71 -6.38 24.20 4.35
C PRO A 71 -5.75 22.80 4.28
N LEU A 72 -6.58 21.79 4.04
CA LEU A 72 -6.08 20.44 3.75
C LEU A 72 -5.24 20.44 2.48
N ARG A 73 -4.08 19.77 2.55
CA ARG A 73 -3.28 19.45 1.37
C ARG A 73 -4.09 18.61 0.39
N VAL A 74 -3.93 18.87 -0.90
CA VAL A 74 -4.64 18.14 -1.95
C VAL A 74 -3.65 17.34 -2.77
N ARG A 75 -3.70 16.01 -2.64
CA ARG A 75 -3.05 15.12 -3.61
C ARG A 75 -3.83 15.19 -4.91
N LYS A 76 -3.19 15.67 -5.97
CA LYS A 76 -3.80 15.87 -7.29
C LYS A 76 -3.53 14.70 -8.22
N ALA A 77 -4.37 14.56 -9.24
CA ALA A 77 -4.17 13.57 -10.28
C ALA A 77 -3.06 14.07 -11.23
N LEU A 78 -1.97 13.30 -11.33
CA LEU A 78 -0.73 13.74 -12.01
C LEU A 78 -0.97 14.20 -13.46
N GLN A 79 -1.85 13.53 -14.20
CA GLN A 79 -2.16 13.83 -15.60
C GLN A 79 -2.90 15.16 -15.82
N CYS A 80 -3.43 15.77 -14.76
CA CYS A 80 -4.16 17.04 -14.82
C CYS A 80 -3.33 18.25 -14.42
N LEU A 81 -2.12 18.06 -13.90
CA LEU A 81 -1.19 19.15 -13.69
C LEU A 81 -0.83 19.80 -15.03
N SER A 82 -0.78 21.13 -15.07
CA SER A 82 -0.40 21.87 -16.28
C SER A 82 0.22 23.23 -15.93
N GLY A 83 0.83 23.88 -16.93
CA GLY A 83 1.39 25.22 -16.79
C GLY A 83 2.36 25.37 -15.62
N HIS A 84 2.26 26.48 -14.89
CA HIS A 84 3.14 26.80 -13.76
C HIS A 84 3.04 25.78 -12.61
N GLU A 85 1.86 25.21 -12.38
CA GLU A 85 1.66 24.20 -11.35
C GLU A 85 2.47 22.93 -11.65
N LEU A 86 2.38 22.40 -12.88
CA LEU A 86 3.17 21.25 -13.30
C LEU A 86 4.67 21.53 -13.12
N GLN A 87 5.16 22.65 -13.63
CA GLN A 87 6.58 22.99 -13.55
C GLN A 87 7.07 23.13 -12.10
N THR A 88 6.24 23.68 -11.22
CA THR A 88 6.55 23.77 -9.79
C THR A 88 6.58 22.40 -9.13
N TYR A 89 5.59 21.55 -9.43
CA TYR A 89 5.54 20.19 -8.90
C TYR A 89 6.74 19.37 -9.37
N LEU A 90 7.09 19.41 -10.66
CA LEU A 90 8.23 18.66 -11.22
C LEU A 90 9.54 19.06 -10.56
N ARG A 91 9.82 20.36 -10.42
CA ARG A 91 11.03 20.84 -9.73
C ARG A 91 11.11 20.35 -8.28
N LYS A 92 9.99 20.39 -7.55
CA LYS A 92 9.94 19.94 -6.16
C LYS A 92 10.09 18.42 -6.06
N LEU A 93 9.41 17.66 -6.90
CA LEU A 93 9.48 16.20 -6.92
C LEU A 93 10.90 15.73 -7.24
N GLU A 94 11.51 16.28 -8.29
CA GLU A 94 12.89 15.98 -8.70
C GLU A 94 13.87 16.32 -7.57
N LYS A 95 13.81 17.55 -7.04
CA LYS A 95 14.66 17.97 -5.92
C LYS A 95 14.48 17.06 -4.70
N GLY A 96 13.25 16.67 -4.37
CA GLY A 96 12.93 15.81 -3.23
C GLY A 96 13.60 14.45 -3.34
N TYR A 97 13.52 13.80 -4.51
CA TYR A 97 14.17 12.51 -4.75
C TYR A 97 15.70 12.63 -4.84
N VAL A 98 16.25 13.72 -5.41
CA VAL A 98 17.70 13.99 -5.35
C VAL A 98 18.18 14.06 -3.90
N LEU A 99 17.49 14.83 -3.05
CA LEU A 99 17.85 14.98 -1.64
C LEU A 99 17.70 13.67 -0.86
N MET A 100 16.63 12.91 -1.11
CA MET A 100 16.38 11.64 -0.42
C MET A 100 17.41 10.56 -0.79
N ARG A 101 17.86 10.54 -2.05
CA ARG A 101 18.95 9.65 -2.51
C ARG A 101 20.33 10.09 -2.02
N ALA A 102 20.52 11.38 -1.74
CA ALA A 102 21.76 11.92 -1.18
C ALA A 102 21.91 11.67 0.34
N LEU A 103 20.85 11.24 1.03
CA LEU A 103 20.95 10.84 2.43
C LEU A 103 21.86 9.61 2.58
N PRO A 104 22.66 9.52 3.66
CA PRO A 104 23.43 8.31 3.94
C PRO A 104 22.53 7.08 4.04
N ASP A 105 23.01 5.93 3.58
CA ASP A 105 22.30 4.64 3.70
C ASP A 105 21.96 4.24 5.15
N SER A 106 22.66 4.81 6.12
CA SER A 106 22.37 4.65 7.55
C SER A 106 21.20 5.51 8.03
N ASP A 107 20.87 6.60 7.33
CA ASP A 107 19.73 7.45 7.66
C ASP A 107 18.42 6.69 7.38
N PRO A 108 17.52 6.54 8.37
CA PRO A 108 16.27 5.79 8.20
C PRO A 108 15.31 6.42 7.16
N ARG A 109 15.55 7.67 6.79
CA ARG A 109 14.77 8.41 5.78
C ARG A 109 15.34 8.24 4.37
N SER A 110 16.53 7.66 4.23
CA SER A 110 17.15 7.42 2.92
C SER A 110 16.28 6.53 2.05
N PHE A 111 16.37 6.73 0.74
CA PHE A 111 15.57 5.97 -0.21
C PHE A 111 15.79 4.44 -0.10
N LYS A 112 17.02 4.03 0.20
CA LYS A 112 17.37 2.63 0.49
C LYS A 112 16.60 2.08 1.70
N ARG A 113 16.47 2.87 2.77
CA ARG A 113 15.74 2.46 3.98
C ARG A 113 14.22 2.45 3.79
N GLN A 114 13.69 3.33 2.93
CA GLN A 114 12.29 3.24 2.50
C GLN A 114 12.01 1.92 1.75
N ASN A 115 12.92 1.43 0.89
CA ASN A 115 12.76 0.09 0.32
C ASN A 115 12.89 -1.04 1.36
N ALA A 116 13.90 -0.96 2.23
CA ALA A 116 14.16 -1.99 3.22
C ALA A 116 12.96 -2.21 4.17
N ILE A 117 12.27 -1.15 4.60
CA ILE A 117 11.13 -1.28 5.50
C ILE A 117 9.97 -2.01 4.83
N HIS A 118 9.64 -1.69 3.57
CA HIS A 118 8.63 -2.40 2.80
C HIS A 118 8.99 -3.86 2.61
N CYS A 119 10.25 -4.13 2.25
CA CYS A 119 10.71 -5.50 2.10
C CYS A 119 10.59 -6.29 3.42
N ALA A 120 10.99 -5.71 4.55
CA ALA A 120 10.94 -6.39 5.85
C ALA A 120 9.51 -6.79 6.25
N TYR A 121 8.54 -5.91 6.02
CA TYR A 121 7.12 -6.15 6.28
C TYR A 121 6.44 -7.04 5.24
N GLY A 122 7.03 -7.22 4.05
CA GLY A 122 6.44 -7.98 2.94
C GLY A 122 7.04 -9.37 2.67
N THR A 123 8.09 -9.77 3.38
CA THR A 123 8.84 -11.01 3.10
C THR A 123 8.88 -12.00 4.26
N GLY A 124 8.30 -11.63 5.40
CA GLY A 124 8.45 -12.39 6.62
C GLY A 124 9.83 -12.27 7.28
N SER A 125 10.62 -11.24 6.94
CA SER A 125 11.85 -10.92 7.68
C SER A 125 11.57 -10.57 9.14
N PHE A 126 10.43 -9.91 9.40
CA PHE A 126 9.97 -9.63 10.75
C PHE A 126 9.19 -10.78 11.35
N LEU A 127 9.46 -11.06 12.62
CA LEU A 127 8.76 -12.04 13.44
C LEU A 127 7.71 -11.37 14.32
N GLN A 128 6.59 -12.06 14.51
CA GLN A 128 5.59 -11.65 15.51
C GLN A 128 6.23 -11.69 16.89
N ASP A 129 6.00 -10.66 17.70
CA ASP A 129 6.62 -10.55 19.01
C ASP A 129 6.30 -11.78 19.89
N GLY A 130 7.29 -12.28 20.62
CA GLY A 130 7.18 -13.51 21.40
C GLY A 130 7.13 -14.82 20.58
N SER A 131 7.24 -14.77 19.24
CA SER A 131 7.30 -15.95 18.39
C SER A 131 8.68 -16.15 17.76
N THR A 132 9.14 -17.39 17.68
CA THR A 132 10.38 -17.76 16.95
C THR A 132 10.12 -18.15 15.49
N ASN A 133 8.87 -18.45 15.15
CA ASN A 133 8.51 -19.12 13.89
C ASN A 133 7.44 -18.36 13.09
N LEU A 134 6.60 -17.54 13.73
CA LEU A 134 5.54 -16.80 13.05
C LEU A 134 6.07 -15.49 12.50
N THR A 135 5.93 -15.31 11.20
CA THR A 135 6.37 -14.11 10.49
C THR A 135 5.24 -13.10 10.32
N ILE A 136 5.61 -11.86 10.03
CA ILE A 136 4.72 -10.78 9.65
C ILE A 136 4.72 -10.63 8.13
N ASP A 137 3.52 -10.52 7.56
CA ASP A 137 3.32 -10.10 6.19
C ASP A 137 2.12 -9.15 6.17
N VAL A 138 2.30 -7.99 5.54
CA VAL A 138 1.24 -6.98 5.40
C VAL A 138 0.42 -7.17 4.13
N HIS A 139 0.86 -8.07 3.23
CA HIS A 139 0.16 -8.41 2.00
C HIS A 139 -0.79 -9.59 2.18
N LEU A 140 -1.74 -9.70 1.25
CA LEU A 140 -2.75 -10.74 1.14
C LEU A 140 -3.56 -10.88 2.43
N ASN A 141 -3.87 -9.74 3.07
CA ASN A 141 -4.69 -9.65 4.26
C ASN A 141 -5.21 -8.22 4.52
N TRP A 142 -6.05 -8.06 5.54
CA TRP A 142 -6.70 -6.80 5.93
C TRP A 142 -5.75 -5.65 6.33
N LEU A 143 -4.44 -5.89 6.52
CA LEU A 143 -3.44 -4.87 6.84
C LEU A 143 -2.88 -4.17 5.59
N PHE A 144 -3.15 -4.70 4.39
CA PHE A 144 -2.60 -4.19 3.12
C PHE A 144 -2.84 -2.68 2.95
N LEU A 145 -4.09 -2.24 2.89
CA LEU A 145 -4.42 -0.83 2.66
C LEU A 145 -3.95 0.12 3.79
N PRO A 146 -4.20 -0.15 5.08
CA PRO A 146 -3.75 0.77 6.13
C PRO A 146 -2.23 0.84 6.25
N TRP A 147 -1.50 -0.27 6.08
CA TRP A 147 -0.04 -0.25 6.14
C TRP A 147 0.55 0.58 4.98
N HIS A 148 0.06 0.40 3.76
CA HIS A 148 0.52 1.19 2.61
C HIS A 148 0.15 2.68 2.73
N ARG A 149 -1.01 3.02 3.34
CA ARG A 149 -1.34 4.42 3.69
C ARG A 149 -0.31 5.02 4.65
N MET A 150 0.07 4.30 5.71
CA MET A 150 1.10 4.75 6.65
C MET A 150 2.44 4.96 5.94
N PHE A 151 2.83 4.02 5.09
CA PHE A 151 4.10 4.08 4.36
C PHE A 151 4.16 5.30 3.43
N VAL A 152 3.14 5.50 2.59
CA VAL A 152 3.06 6.67 1.71
C VAL A 152 2.97 7.99 2.49
N TYR A 153 2.28 7.99 3.65
CA TYR A 153 2.20 9.15 4.52
C TYR A 153 3.58 9.60 5.03
N PHE A 154 4.37 8.70 5.62
CA PHE A 154 5.70 9.07 6.11
C PHE A 154 6.67 9.40 4.98
N HIS A 155 6.59 8.71 3.83
CA HIS A 155 7.38 9.04 2.66
C HIS A 155 7.12 10.48 2.18
N GLU A 156 5.85 10.89 2.08
CA GLU A 156 5.47 12.27 1.75
C GLU A 156 6.03 13.27 2.78
N ARG A 157 5.94 12.97 4.08
CA ARG A 157 6.48 13.85 5.13
C ARG A 157 8.00 13.98 5.09
N ILE A 158 8.71 12.91 4.76
CA ILE A 158 10.16 12.96 4.55
C ILE A 158 10.48 13.88 3.38
N LEU A 159 9.76 13.76 2.25
CA LEU A 159 9.93 14.67 1.12
C LEU A 159 9.64 16.13 1.50
N GLN A 160 8.57 16.41 2.24
CA GLN A 160 8.27 17.75 2.77
C GLN A 160 9.43 18.30 3.61
N LYS A 161 9.97 17.49 4.52
CA LYS A 161 11.09 17.88 5.39
C LYS A 161 12.35 18.19 4.60
N LEU A 162 12.71 17.32 3.65
CA LEU A 162 13.90 17.50 2.80
C LEU A 162 13.77 18.75 1.92
N LEU A 163 12.57 19.01 1.41
CA LEU A 163 12.29 20.20 0.60
C LEU A 163 12.23 21.50 1.41
N GLY A 164 12.03 21.42 2.73
CA GLY A 164 11.64 22.57 3.53
C GLY A 164 10.26 23.12 3.15
N ASP A 165 9.38 22.26 2.61
CA ASP A 165 8.08 22.62 2.08
C ASP A 165 6.97 21.78 2.74
N PRO A 166 6.34 22.27 3.82
CA PRO A 166 5.28 21.53 4.51
C PRO A 166 3.99 21.40 3.69
N GLU A 167 3.85 22.13 2.59
CA GLU A 167 2.67 22.10 1.72
C GLU A 167 2.86 21.15 0.53
N PHE A 168 4.08 20.64 0.30
CA PHE A 168 4.33 19.63 -0.73
C PHE A 168 3.42 18.42 -0.50
N SER A 169 2.79 17.94 -1.57
CA SER A 169 1.93 16.77 -1.54
C SER A 169 2.37 15.81 -2.63
N LEU A 170 2.58 14.54 -2.28
CA LEU A 170 2.83 13.50 -3.25
C LEU A 170 1.52 13.23 -4.00
N HIS A 171 1.48 13.64 -5.26
CA HIS A 171 0.33 13.45 -6.14
C HIS A 171 0.18 11.98 -6.56
N PHE A 172 -0.99 11.61 -7.09
CA PHE A 172 -1.33 10.22 -7.35
C PHE A 172 -1.45 9.93 -8.85
N TRP A 173 -1.12 8.70 -9.23
CA TRP A 173 -1.31 8.20 -10.59
C TRP A 173 -2.72 7.65 -10.73
N ASN A 174 -3.60 8.43 -11.36
CA ASN A 174 -5.02 8.11 -11.54
C ASN A 174 -5.28 7.05 -12.64
N PHE A 175 -4.66 5.88 -12.52
CA PHE A 175 -4.66 4.84 -13.57
C PHE A 175 -6.05 4.25 -13.85
N ASP A 176 -7.00 4.40 -12.93
CA ASP A 176 -8.36 3.87 -13.04
C ASP A 176 -9.28 4.72 -13.93
N ASN A 177 -8.89 5.96 -14.27
CA ASN A 177 -9.63 6.76 -15.24
C ASN A 177 -9.13 6.51 -16.67
N SER A 178 -9.92 5.77 -17.46
CA SER A 178 -9.62 5.54 -18.87
C SER A 178 -10.19 6.60 -19.83
N VAL A 179 -10.99 7.56 -19.34
CA VAL A 179 -11.78 8.46 -20.18
C VAL A 179 -11.36 9.91 -19.98
N THR A 180 -11.13 10.60 -21.09
CA THR A 180 -11.08 12.07 -21.10
C THR A 180 -12.48 12.61 -21.33
N ALA A 181 -13.01 13.38 -20.38
CA ALA A 181 -14.34 13.97 -20.47
C ALA A 181 -14.30 15.49 -20.29
N THR A 182 -15.23 16.19 -20.92
CA THR A 182 -15.47 17.61 -20.65
C THR A 182 -16.16 17.73 -19.28
N PRO A 183 -15.60 18.49 -18.32
CA PRO A 183 -16.29 18.75 -17.06
C PRO A 183 -17.65 19.39 -17.32
N ARG A 184 -18.70 18.97 -16.62
CA ARG A 184 -19.98 19.72 -16.65
C ARG A 184 -19.72 21.16 -16.19
N HIS A 185 -20.43 22.14 -16.74
CA HIS A 185 -20.23 23.55 -16.40
C HIS A 185 -20.16 23.78 -14.88
N GLY A 186 -19.08 24.41 -14.40
CA GLY A 186 -18.83 24.65 -12.97
C GLY A 186 -18.23 23.48 -12.17
N SER A 187 -18.03 22.31 -12.78
CA SER A 187 -17.39 21.16 -12.12
C SER A 187 -15.90 21.40 -11.94
N ARG A 188 -15.40 21.21 -10.70
CA ARG A 188 -13.96 21.24 -10.38
C ARG A 188 -13.42 19.81 -10.29
N GLY A 189 -12.21 19.59 -10.78
CA GLY A 189 -11.52 18.31 -10.68
C GLY A 189 -10.82 17.89 -11.97
N CYS A 190 -10.28 16.68 -11.97
CA CYS A 190 -9.53 16.12 -13.09
C CYS A 190 -10.39 15.12 -13.90
N TYR A 191 -10.56 15.41 -15.18
CA TYR A 191 -11.35 14.59 -16.11
C TYR A 191 -10.52 14.03 -17.27
N LYS A 192 -9.18 14.11 -17.20
CA LYS A 192 -8.29 13.52 -18.20
C LYS A 192 -8.03 12.05 -17.90
N ALA A 193 -7.95 11.25 -18.97
CA ALA A 193 -7.51 9.88 -18.91
C ALA A 193 -6.13 9.77 -18.23
N GLY A 194 -6.05 8.96 -17.18
CA GLY A 194 -4.85 8.77 -16.35
C GLY A 194 -4.25 7.36 -16.42
N HIS A 195 -4.80 6.48 -17.24
CA HIS A 195 -4.38 5.08 -17.43
C HIS A 195 -3.05 4.89 -18.18
N PHE A 196 -2.26 5.95 -18.30
CA PHE A 196 -0.91 5.95 -18.89
C PHE A 196 0.12 6.27 -17.80
N VAL A 197 1.35 5.77 -17.92
CA VAL A 197 2.42 6.12 -16.99
C VAL A 197 2.65 7.64 -17.02
N PRO A 198 2.69 8.34 -15.87
CA PRO A 198 2.88 9.78 -15.86
C PRO A 198 4.27 10.14 -16.43
N PRO A 199 4.37 11.04 -17.44
CA PRO A 199 5.62 11.29 -18.16
C PRO A 199 6.83 11.68 -17.31
N MET A 200 6.59 12.33 -16.17
CA MET A 200 7.61 12.72 -15.18
C MET A 200 8.36 11.55 -14.52
N TYR A 201 7.89 10.32 -14.68
CA TYR A 201 8.59 9.12 -14.22
C TYR A 201 9.32 8.39 -15.37
N ASN A 202 9.19 8.84 -16.62
CA ASN A 202 9.73 8.19 -17.81
C ASN A 202 10.87 8.99 -18.49
N ASP A 203 11.27 10.13 -17.94
CA ASP A 203 12.38 10.93 -18.45
C ASP A 203 13.70 10.46 -17.81
N PRO A 204 14.63 9.85 -18.57
CA PRO A 204 15.88 9.29 -18.04
C PRO A 204 16.81 10.32 -17.37
N SER A 205 16.58 11.61 -17.61
CA SER A 205 17.35 12.68 -16.96
C SER A 205 16.90 12.98 -15.52
N LYS A 206 15.77 12.41 -15.08
CA LYS A 206 15.12 12.77 -13.81
C LYS A 206 15.43 11.78 -12.70
N ALA A 207 15.55 12.29 -11.47
CA ALA A 207 15.77 11.48 -10.27
C ALA A 207 14.60 10.53 -9.91
N THR A 208 13.45 10.73 -10.56
CA THR A 208 12.22 9.92 -10.49
C THR A 208 12.22 8.74 -11.45
N PHE A 209 13.16 8.69 -12.39
CA PHE A 209 13.26 7.62 -13.37
C PHE A 209 13.80 6.32 -12.77
N GLU A 210 13.29 5.20 -13.28
CA GLU A 210 13.82 3.87 -13.03
C GLU A 210 13.85 3.10 -14.36
N ALA A 211 15.03 2.59 -14.73
CA ALA A 211 15.26 1.90 -16.00
C ALA A 211 14.74 0.47 -15.98
N ASN A 212 14.73 -0.17 -14.80
CA ASN A 212 14.28 -1.55 -14.63
C ASN A 212 12.75 -1.61 -14.52
N ARG A 213 12.09 -1.35 -15.65
CA ARG A 213 10.66 -1.56 -15.89
C ARG A 213 10.49 -2.32 -17.21
N SER A 214 9.28 -2.82 -17.45
CA SER A 214 8.87 -3.36 -18.74
C SER A 214 8.90 -2.28 -19.82
N PHE A 215 9.30 -2.64 -21.04
CA PHE A 215 9.34 -1.72 -22.19
C PHE A 215 7.99 -1.01 -22.44
N MET A 216 6.89 -1.69 -22.12
CA MET A 216 5.52 -1.17 -22.24
C MET A 216 5.31 0.12 -21.45
N THR A 217 6.03 0.31 -20.35
CA THR A 217 5.90 1.49 -19.49
C THR A 217 6.49 2.74 -20.12
N PHE A 218 7.45 2.59 -21.03
CA PHE A 218 8.14 3.70 -21.70
C PHE A 218 7.43 4.14 -22.99
N GLU A 219 6.51 3.33 -23.52
CA GLU A 219 5.71 3.68 -24.69
C GLU A 219 4.69 4.78 -24.33
N PRO A 220 4.85 6.00 -24.86
CA PRO A 220 3.90 7.07 -24.60
C PRO A 220 2.51 6.67 -25.10
N ASN A 221 1.48 6.96 -24.32
CA ASN A 221 0.08 6.61 -24.62
C ASN A 221 -0.22 5.11 -24.69
N ARG A 222 0.67 4.22 -24.24
CA ARG A 222 0.30 2.83 -24.06
C ARG A 222 -0.57 2.71 -22.81
N PRO A 223 -1.86 2.35 -22.95
CA PRO A 223 -2.73 2.15 -21.80
C PRO A 223 -2.15 1.02 -20.94
N TRP A 224 -2.26 1.14 -19.62
CA TRP A 224 -2.01 -0.02 -18.80
C TRP A 224 -3.09 -1.08 -19.06
N THR A 225 -2.68 -2.34 -19.11
CA THR A 225 -3.58 -3.45 -19.45
C THR A 225 -3.50 -4.54 -18.41
N CYS A 226 -4.64 -5.17 -18.13
CA CYS A 226 -4.72 -6.29 -17.22
C CYS A 226 -4.67 -7.58 -18.05
N ARG A 227 -3.52 -8.24 -18.02
CA ARG A 227 -3.26 -9.45 -18.83
C ARG A 227 -4.21 -10.62 -18.52
N SER A 228 -4.89 -10.60 -17.36
CA SER A 228 -5.86 -11.63 -16.94
C SER A 228 -7.25 -11.46 -17.55
N THR A 229 -7.52 -10.33 -18.23
CA THR A 229 -8.75 -10.15 -19.01
C THR A 229 -8.43 -10.41 -20.47
N SER A 230 -9.28 -11.14 -21.19
CA SER A 230 -9.16 -11.35 -22.65
C SER A 230 -9.28 -10.06 -23.48
N ARG A 231 -9.38 -8.90 -22.82
CA ARG A 231 -9.45 -7.58 -23.43
C ARG A 231 -8.06 -6.95 -23.49
N LYS A 232 -7.74 -6.35 -24.64
CA LYS A 232 -6.48 -5.64 -24.88
C LYS A 232 -6.33 -4.34 -24.06
N GLU A 233 -7.33 -3.97 -23.27
CA GLU A 233 -7.34 -2.80 -22.38
C GLU A 233 -8.06 -3.15 -21.07
N PHE A 234 -7.48 -2.75 -19.92
CA PHE A 234 -8.20 -2.84 -18.66
C PHE A 234 -9.09 -1.62 -18.49
N HIS A 235 -10.38 -1.86 -18.33
CA HIS A 235 -11.29 -0.88 -17.78
C HIS A 235 -11.40 -1.17 -16.29
N PHE A 236 -11.05 -0.20 -15.45
CA PHE A 236 -11.39 -0.29 -14.03
C PHE A 236 -12.89 -0.39 -13.91
N GLN A 237 -13.39 -1.22 -13.00
CA GLN A 237 -14.82 -1.45 -12.84
C GLN A 237 -15.15 -1.53 -11.36
N ARG A 238 -16.37 -1.12 -11.00
CA ARG A 238 -16.90 -1.19 -9.63
C ARG A 238 -16.66 -2.54 -8.91
N PRO A 239 -16.70 -3.73 -9.54
CA PRO A 239 -16.42 -5.00 -8.87
C PRO A 239 -15.02 -5.09 -8.25
N SER A 240 -14.03 -4.38 -8.80
CA SER A 240 -12.69 -4.28 -8.21
C SER A 240 -12.70 -3.65 -6.81
N LEU A 241 -13.80 -2.98 -6.43
CA LEU A 241 -14.03 -2.41 -5.10
C LEU A 241 -15.06 -3.19 -4.27
N ARG A 242 -15.42 -4.44 -4.59
CA ARG A 242 -16.42 -5.18 -3.80
C ARG A 242 -16.02 -5.39 -2.34
N SER A 243 -14.76 -5.72 -2.09
CA SER A 243 -14.26 -5.93 -0.73
C SER A 243 -12.76 -5.61 -0.65
N PRO A 244 -12.39 -4.33 -0.50
CA PRO A 244 -11.02 -3.88 -0.65
C PRO A 244 -10.09 -4.29 0.50
N THR A 245 -10.64 -4.50 1.71
CA THR A 245 -9.92 -4.88 2.93
C THR A 245 -10.22 -6.31 3.39
N VAL A 246 -11.30 -6.95 2.93
CA VAL A 246 -11.79 -8.20 3.53
C VAL A 246 -12.01 -9.30 2.51
N PRO A 247 -11.18 -10.36 2.53
CA PRO A 247 -11.67 -11.69 2.24
C PRO A 247 -11.56 -12.56 3.51
N SER A 248 -12.16 -13.74 3.44
CA SER A 248 -12.45 -14.76 4.47
C SER A 248 -11.46 -15.07 5.62
N ARG A 249 -10.29 -14.44 5.78
CA ARG A 249 -9.34 -14.68 6.89
C ARG A 249 -8.71 -13.40 7.45
N ASN A 250 -8.93 -13.17 8.74
CA ASN A 250 -8.41 -12.05 9.52
C ASN A 250 -6.97 -12.32 10.02
N LYS A 251 -5.98 -11.47 9.69
CA LYS A 251 -4.59 -11.62 10.18
C LYS A 251 -4.45 -11.13 11.62
N ARG A 252 -4.17 -12.04 12.55
CA ARG A 252 -4.00 -11.74 13.99
C ARG A 252 -2.67 -12.27 14.52
N ALA A 253 -2.25 -11.82 15.70
CA ALA A 253 -1.14 -12.45 16.40
C ALA A 253 -1.44 -13.96 16.58
N GLY A 254 -0.44 -14.80 16.35
CA GLY A 254 -0.60 -16.26 16.37
C GLY A 254 -1.01 -16.90 15.04
N THR A 255 -1.30 -16.11 13.99
CA THR A 255 -1.65 -16.66 12.66
C THR A 255 -0.43 -16.71 11.73
N GLU A 256 -0.30 -17.79 10.95
CA GLU A 256 0.77 -17.97 9.95
C GLU A 256 0.68 -16.98 8.77
N LYS A 257 1.75 -16.89 7.97
CA LYS A 257 1.75 -16.14 6.71
C LYS A 257 0.77 -16.81 5.73
N SER A 258 -0.16 -16.03 5.18
CA SER A 258 -1.02 -16.49 4.08
C SER A 258 -0.24 -16.39 2.77
N CYS A 259 0.14 -17.53 2.19
CA CYS A 259 0.78 -17.59 0.86
C CYS A 259 -0.24 -17.78 -0.28
N THR A 260 -1.55 -17.75 0.00
CA THR A 260 -2.59 -18.00 -0.99
C THR A 260 -3.40 -16.72 -1.25
N ALA A 261 -3.85 -16.56 -2.50
CA ALA A 261 -4.71 -15.45 -2.93
C ALA A 261 -6.04 -15.34 -2.16
N VAL A 262 -6.39 -16.35 -1.35
CA VAL A 262 -7.61 -16.45 -0.55
C VAL A 262 -7.68 -15.38 0.57
N GLY A 263 -6.54 -14.79 0.94
CA GLY A 263 -6.45 -13.72 1.95
C GLY A 263 -6.45 -12.28 1.42
N ALA A 264 -6.35 -12.07 0.10
CA ALA A 264 -6.21 -10.74 -0.50
C ALA A 264 -7.52 -10.02 -0.82
N GLY A 265 -7.62 -8.73 -0.46
CA GLY A 265 -8.76 -7.88 -0.83
C GLY A 265 -8.86 -7.68 -2.35
N THR A 266 -10.03 -7.26 -2.84
CA THR A 266 -10.27 -7.15 -4.29
C THR A 266 -9.32 -6.18 -4.96
N ILE A 267 -9.00 -5.03 -4.33
CA ILE A 267 -8.05 -4.03 -4.85
C ILE A 267 -6.63 -4.61 -4.94
N GLU A 268 -6.21 -5.38 -3.93
CA GLU A 268 -4.87 -5.97 -3.88
C GLU A 268 -4.67 -6.99 -5.01
N LEU A 269 -5.70 -7.79 -5.30
CA LEU A 269 -5.68 -8.72 -6.43
C LEU A 269 -5.72 -7.98 -7.78
N VAL A 270 -6.73 -7.14 -7.97
CA VAL A 270 -6.94 -6.37 -9.21
C VAL A 270 -7.51 -4.99 -8.85
N PRO A 271 -6.78 -3.90 -9.12
CA PRO A 271 -5.71 -3.80 -10.11
C PRO A 271 -4.29 -3.93 -9.57
N HIS A 272 -4.07 -3.96 -8.25
CA HIS A 272 -2.73 -3.75 -7.68
C HIS A 272 -1.67 -4.74 -8.20
N ASN A 273 -1.88 -6.06 -8.00
CA ASN A 273 -0.91 -7.07 -8.43
C ASN A 273 -0.73 -7.07 -9.95
N THR A 274 -1.81 -6.84 -10.69
CA THR A 274 -1.77 -6.79 -12.16
C THR A 274 -1.01 -5.58 -12.68
N LEU A 275 -1.08 -4.44 -11.99
CA LEU A 275 -0.37 -3.23 -12.38
C LEU A 275 1.11 -3.31 -12.03
N HIS A 276 1.47 -3.85 -10.86
CA HIS A 276 2.86 -4.23 -10.54
C HIS A 276 3.45 -5.12 -11.64
N ALA A 277 2.72 -6.16 -12.06
CA ALA A 277 3.14 -7.06 -13.12
C ALA A 277 3.26 -6.39 -14.50
N TRP A 278 2.36 -5.44 -14.80
CA TRP A 278 2.40 -4.67 -16.04
C TRP A 278 3.58 -3.69 -16.06
N ILE A 279 3.87 -3.02 -14.94
CA ILE A 279 5.01 -2.12 -14.81
C ILE A 279 6.32 -2.90 -14.96
N GLY A 280 6.40 -4.11 -14.37
CA GLY A 280 7.55 -5.00 -14.57
C GLY A 280 8.79 -4.59 -13.79
N GLY A 281 9.90 -5.31 -14.03
CA GLY A 281 11.19 -5.02 -13.42
C GLY A 281 11.16 -5.00 -11.89
N TRP A 282 11.67 -3.94 -11.25
CA TRP A 282 11.68 -3.85 -9.78
C TRP A 282 10.28 -3.85 -9.17
N MET A 283 9.27 -3.35 -9.90
CA MET A 283 7.87 -3.31 -9.46
C MET A 283 7.20 -4.69 -9.42
N LEU A 284 7.81 -5.76 -9.96
CA LEU A 284 7.24 -7.11 -9.89
C LEU A 284 7.21 -7.69 -8.48
N GLN A 285 8.13 -7.26 -7.63
CA GLN A 285 8.43 -7.96 -6.39
C GLN A 285 8.29 -7.04 -5.19
N PRO A 286 7.61 -7.47 -4.11
CA PRO A 286 7.54 -6.69 -2.87
C PRO A 286 8.92 -6.35 -2.27
N ILE A 287 9.96 -7.14 -2.57
CA ILE A 287 11.33 -6.90 -2.10
C ILE A 287 11.98 -5.65 -2.70
N THR A 288 11.53 -5.21 -3.87
CA THR A 288 12.23 -4.20 -4.68
C THR A 288 11.31 -3.10 -5.21
N ALA A 289 9.99 -3.27 -5.16
CA ALA A 289 9.06 -2.34 -5.80
C ALA A 289 9.27 -0.86 -5.38
N PRO A 290 9.49 -0.53 -4.09
CA PRO A 290 9.76 0.86 -3.68
C PRO A 290 11.07 1.47 -4.17
N ILE A 291 11.99 0.70 -4.77
CA ILE A 291 13.19 1.23 -5.46
C ILE A 291 12.76 2.08 -6.66
N ASP A 292 11.61 1.79 -7.24
CA ASP A 292 11.03 2.61 -8.30
C ASP A 292 10.20 3.76 -7.68
N PRO A 293 10.54 5.04 -7.92
CA PRO A 293 9.74 6.18 -7.46
C PRO A 293 8.28 6.17 -7.92
N LEU A 294 7.94 5.44 -8.99
CA LEU A 294 6.56 5.26 -9.47
C LEU A 294 5.70 4.45 -8.48
N PHE A 295 6.30 3.67 -7.56
CA PHE A 295 5.62 2.96 -6.49
C PHE A 295 4.69 3.86 -5.67
N TYR A 296 5.20 5.03 -5.27
CA TYR A 296 4.52 5.90 -4.31
C TYR A 296 3.26 6.59 -4.88
N PRO A 297 3.25 7.22 -6.08
CA PRO A 297 2.02 7.75 -6.67
C PRO A 297 1.04 6.64 -7.07
N PHE A 298 1.52 5.44 -7.39
CA PHE A 298 0.68 4.26 -7.61
C PHE A 298 -0.04 3.83 -6.33
N HIS A 299 0.67 3.67 -5.22
CA HIS A 299 0.08 3.31 -3.92
C HIS A 299 -0.73 4.44 -3.29
N ALA A 300 -0.39 5.71 -3.56
CA ALA A 300 -1.26 6.83 -3.24
C ALA A 300 -2.63 6.69 -3.93
N ASN A 301 -2.68 6.07 -5.11
CA ASN A 301 -3.92 5.80 -5.80
C ASN A 301 -4.70 4.60 -5.21
N MET A 302 -4.00 3.57 -4.72
CA MET A 302 -4.64 2.47 -3.95
C MET A 302 -5.41 3.02 -2.75
N GLU A 303 -4.79 3.94 -2.03
CA GLU A 303 -5.39 4.60 -0.88
C GLU A 303 -6.57 5.49 -1.27
N ARG A 304 -6.45 6.22 -2.39
CA ARG A 304 -7.58 6.96 -2.96
C ARG A 304 -8.77 6.04 -3.24
N LEU A 305 -8.54 4.89 -3.86
CA LEU A 305 -9.58 3.92 -4.19
C LEU A 305 -10.28 3.36 -2.95
N TRP A 306 -9.55 3.14 -1.85
CA TRP A 306 -10.15 2.82 -0.55
C TRP A 306 -11.09 3.95 -0.08
N SER A 307 -10.67 5.21 -0.21
CA SER A 307 -11.50 6.37 0.11
C SER A 307 -12.71 6.54 -0.84
N VAL A 308 -12.62 6.10 -2.09
CA VAL A 308 -13.76 6.05 -3.03
C VAL A 308 -14.73 4.97 -2.61
N TRP A 309 -14.25 3.76 -2.28
CA TRP A 309 -15.08 2.64 -1.84
C TRP A 309 -15.99 2.99 -0.65
N ARG A 310 -15.46 3.67 0.37
CA ARG A 310 -16.22 4.16 1.54
C ARG A 310 -17.41 5.07 1.16
N LYS A 311 -17.39 5.66 -0.04
CA LYS A 311 -18.44 6.56 -0.55
C LYS A 311 -19.45 5.85 -1.46
N LEU A 312 -19.24 4.58 -1.84
CA LEU A 312 -20.07 3.87 -2.82
C LEU A 312 -21.39 3.30 -2.29
N GLY A 313 -21.69 3.45 -0.99
CA GLY A 313 -23.01 3.11 -0.42
C GLY A 313 -22.94 2.35 0.91
N TYR A 314 -24.12 1.96 1.40
CA TYR A 314 -24.33 1.24 2.67
C TYR A 314 -23.63 -0.12 2.69
N GLY A 315 -22.93 -0.42 3.79
CA GLY A 315 -22.19 -1.68 4.00
C GLY A 315 -20.70 -1.63 3.59
N ASN A 316 -20.21 -0.49 3.08
CA ASN A 316 -18.80 -0.27 2.78
C ASN A 316 -18.08 0.39 3.97
N ASP A 317 -18.15 -0.28 5.13
CA ASP A 317 -17.55 0.18 6.38
C ASP A 317 -16.22 -0.53 6.63
N ASP A 318 -15.25 0.21 7.14
CA ASP A 318 -13.98 -0.41 7.55
C ASP A 318 -14.21 -1.45 8.67
N PRO A 319 -13.31 -2.44 8.79
CA PRO A 319 -13.37 -3.38 9.90
C PRO A 319 -13.44 -2.67 11.26
N THR A 320 -14.42 -3.02 12.06
CA THR A 320 -14.59 -2.53 13.44
C THR A 320 -13.85 -3.39 14.46
N ASP A 321 -13.20 -4.45 14.00
CA ASP A 321 -12.49 -5.41 14.84
C ASP A 321 -11.34 -4.75 15.63
N PRO A 322 -11.34 -4.84 16.97
CA PRO A 322 -10.27 -4.29 17.79
C PRO A 322 -8.87 -4.78 17.43
N ASP A 323 -8.68 -6.01 16.94
CA ASP A 323 -7.34 -6.49 16.58
C ASP A 323 -6.82 -5.85 15.30
N TRP A 324 -7.73 -5.52 14.37
CA TRP A 324 -7.38 -4.74 13.19
C TRP A 324 -7.09 -3.30 13.55
N LEU A 325 -7.99 -2.65 14.30
CA LEU A 325 -7.87 -1.25 14.70
C LEU A 325 -6.63 -0.99 15.56
N ASN A 326 -6.29 -1.93 16.44
CA ASN A 326 -5.15 -1.85 17.36
C ASN A 326 -3.88 -2.52 16.83
N ALA A 327 -3.89 -3.08 15.61
CA ALA A 327 -2.66 -3.54 14.97
C ALA A 327 -1.67 -2.37 14.90
N THR A 328 -0.45 -2.60 15.39
CA THR A 328 0.58 -1.57 15.52
C THR A 328 1.77 -1.86 14.64
N PHE A 329 2.37 -0.82 14.09
CA PHE A 329 3.58 -0.88 13.29
C PHE A 329 4.59 0.17 13.75
N LEU A 330 5.84 0.00 13.37
CA LEU A 330 6.91 0.94 13.63
C LEU A 330 7.43 1.55 12.30
N PHE A 331 7.46 2.87 12.23
CA PHE A 331 8.02 3.67 11.13
C PHE A 331 8.88 4.81 11.69
N TRP A 332 9.98 5.13 11.03
CA TRP A 332 10.66 6.40 11.28
C TRP A 332 9.91 7.56 10.62
N ASP A 333 9.70 8.64 11.37
CA ASP A 333 9.13 9.87 10.83
C ASP A 333 10.18 10.74 10.13
N GLU A 334 9.75 11.90 9.62
CA GLU A 334 10.62 12.84 8.92
C GLU A 334 11.75 13.44 9.79
N ASN A 335 11.64 13.32 11.11
CA ASN A 335 12.64 13.77 12.10
C ASN A 335 13.50 12.60 12.61
N SER A 336 13.45 11.44 11.94
CA SER A 336 14.16 10.21 12.33
C SER A 336 13.76 9.68 13.71
N VAL A 337 12.55 10.00 14.18
CA VAL A 337 12.00 9.45 15.43
C VAL A 337 11.20 8.21 15.11
N MET A 338 11.45 7.11 15.84
CA MET A 338 10.66 5.90 15.70
C MET A 338 9.25 6.10 16.25
N ARG A 339 8.25 5.99 15.37
CA ARG A 339 6.83 6.14 15.69
C ARG A 339 6.14 4.79 15.79
N ARG A 340 5.43 4.58 16.89
CA ARG A 340 4.42 3.52 16.98
C ARG A 340 3.12 4.03 16.40
N VAL A 341 2.67 3.43 15.31
CA VAL A 341 1.43 3.80 14.62
C VAL A 341 0.40 2.70 14.77
N ARG A 342 -0.88 3.05 14.82
CA ARG A 342 -2.00 2.10 14.82
C ARG A 342 -2.85 2.29 13.60
N VAL A 343 -3.50 1.23 13.12
CA VAL A 343 -4.44 1.29 11.99
C VAL A 343 -5.50 2.36 12.20
N ARG A 344 -6.11 2.41 13.38
CA ARG A 344 -7.16 3.39 13.73
C ARG A 344 -6.73 4.85 13.56
N ASP A 345 -5.45 5.16 13.77
CA ASP A 345 -4.93 6.54 13.72
C ASP A 345 -4.81 7.06 12.27
N PHE A 346 -5.02 6.20 11.27
CA PHE A 346 -4.88 6.49 9.85
C PHE A 346 -6.20 6.35 9.07
N LEU A 347 -7.34 6.21 9.74
CA LEU A 347 -8.64 6.04 9.07
C LEU A 347 -9.27 7.36 8.62
N ASP A 348 -8.95 8.48 9.28
CA ASP A 348 -9.43 9.81 8.92
C ASP A 348 -8.34 10.62 8.20
N LEU A 349 -8.54 10.89 6.92
CA LEU A 349 -7.60 11.67 6.11
C LEU A 349 -7.53 13.14 6.55
N ASN A 350 -8.61 13.69 7.11
CA ASN A 350 -8.62 15.07 7.59
C ASN A 350 -7.70 15.22 8.80
N ALA A 351 -7.73 14.26 9.73
CA ALA A 351 -6.77 14.20 10.84
C ALA A 351 -5.31 14.05 10.37
N LEU A 352 -5.08 13.38 9.23
CA LEU A 352 -3.77 13.28 8.58
C LEU A 352 -3.38 14.56 7.79
N GLY A 353 -4.30 15.50 7.62
CA GLY A 353 -4.07 16.80 7.01
C GLY A 353 -4.04 16.80 5.48
N TYR A 354 -4.65 15.80 4.83
CA TYR A 354 -4.73 15.76 3.36
C TYR A 354 -6.04 15.19 2.84
N ARG A 355 -6.31 15.43 1.56
CA ARG A 355 -7.41 14.84 0.79
C ARG A 355 -7.00 14.61 -0.66
N TYR A 356 -7.84 13.89 -1.40
CA TYR A 356 -7.66 13.70 -2.83
C TYR A 356 -8.45 14.72 -3.65
N GLU A 357 -7.89 15.11 -4.78
CA GLU A 357 -8.59 15.83 -5.83
C GLU A 357 -9.79 15.00 -6.35
N LYS A 358 -10.89 15.68 -6.67
CA LYS A 358 -12.03 15.04 -7.33
C LYS A 358 -11.62 14.64 -8.76
N VAL A 359 -11.85 13.38 -9.12
CA VAL A 359 -11.60 12.85 -10.47
C VAL A 359 -12.89 12.29 -11.07
N ASN A 360 -12.85 11.93 -12.35
CA ASN A 360 -13.98 11.33 -13.05
C ASN A 360 -14.23 9.85 -12.68
N ASP A 361 -14.42 9.54 -11.40
CA ASP A 361 -14.71 8.16 -10.95
C ASP A 361 -16.02 7.60 -11.56
N ALA A 362 -16.92 8.50 -11.97
CA ALA A 362 -18.18 8.15 -12.64
C ALA A 362 -17.97 7.34 -13.93
N SER A 363 -16.78 7.40 -14.55
CA SER A 363 -16.48 6.63 -15.77
C SER A 363 -16.47 5.13 -15.56
N TRP A 364 -16.32 4.66 -14.31
CA TRP A 364 -16.20 3.23 -14.00
C TRP A 364 -17.05 2.77 -12.80
N ILE A 365 -17.52 3.70 -11.96
CA ILE A 365 -18.43 3.37 -10.85
C ILE A 365 -19.79 2.90 -11.37
N PHE A 366 -20.33 3.60 -12.37
CA PHE A 366 -21.57 3.22 -13.03
C PHE A 366 -21.18 2.36 -14.23
N PHE A 367 -21.58 1.09 -14.22
CA PHE A 367 -21.49 0.29 -15.42
C PHE A 367 -22.27 1.02 -16.52
N ASP A 368 -21.63 1.23 -17.66
CA ASP A 368 -22.40 1.54 -18.86
C ASP A 368 -23.28 0.32 -19.17
N ASN A 369 -24.59 0.48 -18.98
CA ASN A 369 -25.59 -0.55 -19.30
C ASN A 369 -25.62 -0.90 -20.80
N SER A 370 -24.83 -0.23 -21.65
CA SER A 370 -24.71 -0.51 -23.08
C SER A 370 -24.11 -1.88 -23.42
N THR A 371 -23.55 -2.61 -22.45
CA THR A 371 -22.98 -3.96 -22.66
C THR A 371 -23.63 -5.04 -21.79
N SER A 372 -24.96 -5.04 -21.67
CA SER A 372 -25.69 -6.23 -21.22
C SER A 372 -25.80 -7.25 -22.37
N PRO A 373 -25.22 -8.46 -22.29
CA PRO A 373 -25.72 -9.56 -23.08
C PRO A 373 -27.08 -9.93 -22.50
N ARG A 374 -28.13 -9.66 -23.29
CA ARG A 374 -29.54 -10.11 -23.21
C ARG A 374 -29.94 -10.83 -21.91
N ALA A 375 -30.97 -10.29 -21.26
CA ALA A 375 -31.84 -11.05 -20.36
C ALA A 375 -33.26 -11.07 -20.95
N PRO A 376 -34.07 -12.06 -20.56
CA PRO A 376 -33.92 -13.51 -20.71
C PRO A 376 -34.26 -13.99 -22.13
#